data_AF-A0A0R3XA59-F1
#
_entry.id   AF-A0A0R3XA59-F1
#
_cell.length_a   1.000
_cell.length_b   1.000
_cell.length_c   1.000
_cell.angle_alpha   90.00
_cell.angle_beta   90.00
_cell.angle_gamma   90.00
#
_symmetry.space_group_name_H-M   'P 1'
#
loop_
_entity.id
_entity.type
_entity.pdbx_description
1 polymer ?
#
loop_
_entity_poly.entity_id
_entity_poly.type
_entity_poly.pdbx_seq_one_letter_code
_entity_poly.pdbx_strand_id
1 'polypeptide(L)'
;MVTGHFLLPLDANQSVHIAVIHLSELGKTVLALHLFLAYRSGVISSSLVRGVRQEGNQLVYLNRLSFVFHRGLVESVAEWNQLINQLKKQPEFVGFDDVVTSKLCSWVLEETVRFCNQLKVILIDSRSISFYAMACASERIHAHAKKTTELIGVDVKSTVDNCLVKSWQRAVEEQGRVYRDAVEHRASKENWQPTDNSDANIKTMAEAGFPEVKQSLNGGRGVLASFTTQTTRSLSQFAHACARFDCVELRECFATTLANMLQCDLDVYSRALRAAKTPEEVDFQRF
;
A
#
# COMPACT_ATOMS: atom_id res chain seq x y z
N MET A 1 55.98 16.42 -29.02
CA MET A 1 54.64 16.85 -29.47
C MET A 1 53.65 15.83 -28.95
N VAL A 2 52.59 16.31 -28.30
CA VAL A 2 51.83 15.67 -27.22
C VAL A 2 51.02 14.45 -27.70
N THR A 3 51.21 13.31 -27.04
CA THR A 3 50.28 12.18 -27.06
C THR A 3 49.06 12.52 -26.21
N GLY A 4 47.99 12.99 -26.87
CA GLY A 4 46.70 13.24 -26.24
C GLY A 4 46.04 11.93 -25.84
N HIS A 5 46.24 11.49 -24.60
CA HIS A 5 45.35 10.53 -23.96
C HIS A 5 44.00 11.21 -23.77
N PHE A 6 43.02 10.86 -24.62
CA PHE A 6 41.62 11.12 -24.36
C PHE A 6 41.22 10.32 -23.10
N LEU A 7 41.20 10.98 -21.95
CA LEU A 7 40.47 10.53 -20.78
C LEU A 7 38.99 10.52 -21.14
N LEU A 8 38.45 9.33 -21.45
CA LEU A 8 37.01 9.13 -21.44
C LEU A 8 36.47 9.58 -20.06
N PRO A 9 35.29 10.22 -19.99
CA PRO A 9 34.73 10.62 -18.71
C PRO A 9 34.55 9.36 -17.86
N LEU A 10 35.22 9.33 -16.70
CA LEU A 10 34.97 8.31 -15.69
C LEU A 10 33.47 8.29 -15.39
N ASP A 11 32.87 7.09 -15.36
CA ASP A 11 31.53 6.90 -14.84
C ASP A 11 31.43 7.59 -13.46
N ALA A 12 30.31 8.29 -13.20
CA ALA A 12 30.12 9.03 -11.96
C ALA A 12 30.25 8.11 -10.74
N ASN A 13 29.81 6.85 -10.84
CA ASN A 13 29.99 5.85 -9.78
C ASN A 13 31.48 5.54 -9.55
N GLN A 14 32.25 5.35 -10.62
CA GLN A 14 33.69 5.08 -10.52
C GLN A 14 34.44 6.27 -9.89
N SER A 15 34.06 7.49 -10.24
CA SER A 15 34.63 8.71 -9.65
C SER A 15 34.36 8.81 -8.15
N VAL A 16 33.15 8.44 -7.71
CA VAL A 16 32.79 8.40 -6.29
C VAL A 16 33.57 7.31 -5.55
N HIS A 17 33.76 6.12 -6.14
CA HIS A 17 34.56 5.05 -5.52
C HIS A 17 36.01 5.50 -5.28
N ILE A 18 36.63 6.12 -6.29
CA ILE A 18 37.98 6.66 -6.18
C ILE A 18 38.06 7.73 -5.07
N ALA A 19 37.08 8.62 -5.00
CA ALA A 19 37.03 9.63 -3.94
C ALA A 19 36.92 9.02 -2.54
N VAL A 20 36.13 7.96 -2.37
CA VAL A 20 36.01 7.26 -1.08
C VAL A 20 37.31 6.58 -0.69
N ILE A 21 37.97 5.92 -1.65
CA ILE A 21 39.27 5.27 -1.45
C ILE A 21 40.31 6.28 -0.96
N HIS A 22 40.45 7.41 -1.65
CA HIS A 22 41.41 8.44 -1.24
C HIS A 22 41.09 9.06 0.13
N LEU A 23 39.81 9.24 0.47
CA LEU A 23 39.43 9.70 1.80
C LEU A 23 39.76 8.65 2.88
N SER A 24 39.65 7.36 2.56
CA SER A 24 40.04 6.28 3.47
C SER A 24 41.56 6.26 3.71
N GLU A 25 42.36 6.44 2.66
CA GLU A 25 43.83 6.55 2.73
C GLU A 25 44.28 7.73 3.63
N LEU A 26 43.47 8.78 3.72
CA LEU A 26 43.70 9.92 4.61
C LEU A 26 43.21 9.70 6.06
N GLY A 27 42.81 8.48 6.43
CA GLY A 27 42.27 8.14 7.74
C GLY A 27 40.85 8.66 7.99
N LYS A 28 40.12 9.07 6.94
CA LYS A 28 38.76 9.62 7.04
C LYS A 28 37.68 8.63 6.58
N THR A 29 37.92 7.33 6.77
CA THR A 29 37.06 6.22 6.29
C THR A 29 35.59 6.39 6.69
N VAL A 30 35.31 6.70 7.97
CA VAL A 30 33.93 6.86 8.47
C VAL A 30 33.17 7.97 7.74
N LEU A 31 33.84 9.09 7.46
CA LEU A 31 33.29 10.21 6.70
C LEU A 31 33.10 9.82 5.23
N ALA A 32 34.07 9.13 4.65
CA ALA A 32 34.01 8.66 3.26
C ALA A 32 32.81 7.75 3.02
N LEU A 33 32.59 6.77 3.91
CA LEU A 33 31.43 5.88 3.89
C LEU A 33 30.11 6.64 4.03
N HIS A 34 30.06 7.65 4.90
CA HIS A 34 28.87 8.50 5.05
C HIS A 34 28.57 9.30 3.78
N LEU A 35 29.58 9.91 3.16
CA LEU A 35 29.42 10.68 1.93
C LEU A 35 28.98 9.80 0.76
N PHE A 36 29.49 8.57 0.67
CA PHE A 36 29.01 7.60 -0.32
C PHE A 36 27.51 7.33 -0.18
N LEU A 37 27.06 7.03 1.04
CA LEU A 37 25.64 6.76 1.29
C LEU A 37 24.77 7.99 1.04
N ALA A 38 25.25 9.20 1.40
CA ALA A 38 24.57 10.46 1.07
C ALA A 38 24.45 10.67 -0.46
N TYR A 39 25.49 10.32 -1.22
CA TYR A 39 25.42 10.31 -2.68
C TYR A 39 24.35 9.33 -3.19
N ARG A 40 24.32 8.09 -2.67
CA ARG A 40 23.31 7.08 -3.04
C ARG A 40 21.89 7.55 -2.72
N SER A 41 21.66 8.22 -1.58
CA SER A 41 20.39 8.87 -1.25
C SER A 41 19.99 9.89 -2.32
N GLY A 42 20.94 10.70 -2.78
CA GLY A 42 20.73 11.68 -3.86
C GLY A 42 20.35 11.02 -5.19
N VAL A 43 20.99 9.90 -5.54
CA VAL A 43 20.67 9.12 -6.75
C VAL A 43 19.26 8.55 -6.67
N ILE A 44 18.89 7.92 -5.55
CA ILE A 44 17.54 7.38 -5.35
C ILE A 44 16.50 8.50 -5.42
N SER A 45 16.70 9.58 -4.68
CA SER A 45 15.80 10.73 -4.66
C SER A 45 15.60 11.35 -6.05
N SER A 46 16.68 11.53 -6.81
CA SER A 46 16.63 12.05 -8.17
C SER A 46 15.83 11.12 -9.10
N SER A 47 16.05 9.81 -9.00
CA SER A 47 15.29 8.80 -9.77
C SER A 47 13.81 8.79 -9.43
N LEU A 48 13.43 9.00 -8.16
CA LEU A 48 12.03 9.10 -7.74
C LEU A 48 11.37 10.39 -8.26
N VAL A 49 12.06 11.53 -8.17
CA VAL A 49 11.50 12.84 -8.56
C VAL A 49 11.47 13.02 -10.08
N ARG A 50 12.54 12.63 -10.79
CA ARG A 50 12.70 12.88 -12.23
C ARG A 50 12.37 11.66 -13.09
N GLY A 51 12.61 10.46 -12.57
CA GLY A 51 12.44 9.20 -13.29
C GLY A 51 11.03 8.60 -13.21
N VAL A 52 10.18 9.12 -12.32
CA VAL A 52 8.79 8.67 -12.16
C VAL A 52 7.86 9.88 -12.30
N ARG A 53 7.35 10.11 -13.50
CA ARG A 53 6.31 11.12 -13.74
C ARG A 53 4.94 10.54 -13.41
N GLN A 54 4.11 11.34 -12.74
CA GLN A 54 2.71 11.01 -12.52
C GLN A 54 1.95 11.22 -13.83
N GLU A 55 1.91 10.19 -14.66
CA GLU A 55 1.19 10.18 -15.94
C GLU A 55 0.19 9.02 -15.93
N GLY A 56 -1.10 9.33 -16.13
CA GLY A 56 -2.16 8.33 -16.23
C GLY A 56 -2.58 7.69 -14.89
N ASN A 57 -2.67 6.36 -14.87
CA ASN A 57 -3.26 5.60 -13.77
C ASN A 57 -2.40 5.66 -12.49
N GLN A 58 -2.99 6.14 -11.39
CA GLN A 58 -2.32 6.29 -10.09
C GLN A 58 -1.70 4.97 -9.57
N LEU A 59 -2.33 3.82 -9.80
CA LEU A 59 -1.76 2.52 -9.39
C LEU A 59 -0.49 2.17 -10.15
N VAL A 60 -0.44 2.49 -11.44
CA VAL A 60 0.76 2.28 -12.27
C VAL A 60 1.89 3.18 -11.78
N TYR A 61 1.57 4.44 -11.48
CA TYR A 61 2.52 5.39 -10.90
C TYR A 61 3.09 4.88 -9.56
N LEU A 62 2.23 4.47 -8.64
CA LEU A 62 2.63 3.95 -7.32
C LEU A 62 3.48 2.67 -7.43
N ASN A 63 3.10 1.76 -8.33
CA ASN A 63 3.86 0.54 -8.57
C ASN A 63 5.26 0.87 -9.11
N ARG A 64 5.36 1.81 -10.06
CA ARG A 64 6.65 2.26 -10.61
C ARG A 64 7.49 2.97 -9.56
N LEU A 65 6.89 3.83 -8.75
CA LEU A 65 7.57 4.53 -7.66
C LEU A 65 8.17 3.54 -6.65
N SER A 66 7.37 2.56 -6.23
CA SER A 66 7.82 1.48 -5.36
C SER A 66 8.94 0.66 -6.00
N PHE A 67 8.80 0.25 -7.25
CA PHE A 67 9.83 -0.51 -7.95
C PHE A 67 11.15 0.25 -8.05
N VAL A 68 11.12 1.53 -8.44
CA VAL A 68 12.32 2.38 -8.58
C VAL A 68 13.04 2.55 -7.25
N PHE A 69 12.31 2.78 -6.15
CA PHE A 69 12.89 2.88 -4.81
C PHE A 69 13.61 1.58 -4.40
N HIS A 70 12.89 0.46 -4.44
CA HIS A 70 13.39 -0.85 -4.00
C HIS A 70 14.57 -1.34 -4.85
N ARG A 71 14.51 -1.12 -6.16
CA ARG A 71 15.63 -1.38 -7.07
C ARG A 71 16.84 -0.49 -6.73
N GLY A 72 16.59 0.79 -6.47
CA GLY A 72 17.65 1.74 -6.07
C GLY A 72 18.36 1.33 -4.78
N LEU A 73 17.66 0.76 -3.80
CA LEU A 73 18.28 0.17 -2.61
C LEU A 73 19.19 -1.01 -2.96
N VAL A 74 18.69 -1.97 -3.74
CA VAL A 74 19.46 -3.16 -4.15
C VAL A 74 20.73 -2.77 -4.90
N GLU A 75 20.60 -1.86 -5.88
CA GLU A 75 21.76 -1.36 -6.64
C GLU A 75 22.75 -0.63 -5.72
N SER A 76 22.27 0.18 -4.78
CA SER A 76 23.15 0.90 -3.85
C SER A 76 23.90 -0.03 -2.88
N VAL A 77 23.25 -1.11 -2.43
CA VAL A 77 23.90 -2.14 -1.60
C VAL A 77 24.93 -2.92 -2.41
N ALA A 78 24.65 -3.21 -3.69
CA ALA A 78 25.62 -3.87 -4.56
C ALA A 78 26.89 -3.01 -4.76
N GLU A 79 26.71 -1.71 -5.05
CA GLU A 79 27.82 -0.76 -5.18
C GLU A 79 28.59 -0.60 -3.87
N TRP A 80 27.88 -0.53 -2.73
CA TRP A 80 28.49 -0.53 -1.41
C TRP A 80 29.37 -1.77 -1.21
N ASN A 81 28.85 -2.98 -1.47
CA ASN A 81 29.61 -4.21 -1.29
C ASN A 81 30.86 -4.25 -2.17
N GLN A 82 30.77 -3.78 -3.41
CA GLN A 82 31.93 -3.65 -4.29
C GLN A 82 32.98 -2.70 -3.71
N LEU A 83 32.56 -1.53 -3.23
CA LEU A 83 33.43 -0.54 -2.59
C LEU A 83 34.09 -1.08 -1.32
N ILE A 84 33.33 -1.75 -0.44
CA ILE A 84 33.87 -2.37 0.78
C ILE A 84 34.90 -3.46 0.44
N ASN A 85 34.65 -4.27 -0.59
CA ASN A 85 35.62 -5.28 -1.04
C ASN A 85 36.93 -4.67 -1.54
N GLN A 86 36.91 -3.45 -2.06
CA GLN A 86 38.12 -2.71 -2.44
C GLN A 86 38.84 -2.16 -1.20
N LEU A 87 38.10 -1.52 -0.30
CA LEU A 87 38.65 -0.94 0.93
C LEU A 87 39.25 -1.99 1.86
N LYS A 88 38.67 -3.20 1.95
CA LYS A 88 39.21 -4.32 2.74
C LYS A 88 40.62 -4.75 2.37
N LYS A 89 41.11 -4.38 1.18
CA LYS A 89 42.48 -4.65 0.74
C LYS A 89 43.49 -3.66 1.33
N GLN A 90 43.02 -2.56 1.92
CA GLN A 90 43.85 -1.51 2.50
C GLN A 90 44.11 -1.77 4.00
N PRO A 91 45.35 -1.61 4.48
CA PRO A 91 45.68 -1.82 5.89
C PRO A 91 44.97 -0.82 6.81
N GLU A 92 44.66 0.39 6.33
CA GLU A 92 43.94 1.42 7.07
C GLU A 92 42.48 1.05 7.36
N PHE A 93 41.93 0.04 6.68
CA PHE A 93 40.54 -0.39 6.80
C PHE A 93 40.30 -1.51 7.82
N VAL A 94 41.36 -2.00 8.48
CA VAL A 94 41.25 -3.07 9.48
C VAL A 94 40.42 -2.58 10.69
N GLY A 95 39.46 -3.39 11.13
CA GLY A 95 38.63 -3.10 12.32
C GLY A 95 37.35 -2.30 12.05
N PHE A 96 36.99 -2.03 10.78
CA PHE A 96 35.79 -1.28 10.43
C PHE A 96 34.54 -2.12 10.13
N ASP A 97 34.59 -3.45 10.22
CA ASP A 97 33.48 -4.34 9.82
C ASP A 97 32.14 -4.01 10.49
N ASP A 98 32.15 -3.75 11.81
CA ASP A 98 30.94 -3.39 12.56
C ASP A 98 30.39 -2.02 12.15
N VAL A 99 31.29 -1.05 11.92
CA VAL A 99 30.94 0.32 11.50
C VAL A 99 30.32 0.30 10.10
N VAL A 100 30.88 -0.50 9.19
CA VAL A 100 30.38 -0.68 7.82
C VAL A 100 28.98 -1.28 7.86
N THR A 101 28.81 -2.36 8.60
CA THR A 101 27.52 -3.07 8.69
C THR A 101 26.46 -2.16 9.32
N SER A 102 26.77 -1.52 10.45
CA SER A 102 25.86 -0.61 11.14
C SER A 102 25.45 0.58 10.27
N LYS A 103 26.40 1.20 9.55
CA LYS A 103 26.09 2.33 8.65
C LYS A 103 25.17 1.92 7.50
N LEU A 104 25.45 0.79 6.86
CA LEU A 104 24.61 0.31 5.76
C LEU A 104 23.19 0.01 6.24
N CYS A 105 23.06 -0.77 7.32
CA CYS A 105 21.77 -1.11 7.90
C CYS A 105 20.98 0.15 8.28
N SER A 106 21.61 1.08 8.99
CA SER A 106 20.97 2.34 9.40
C SER A 106 20.50 3.14 8.18
N TRP A 107 21.34 3.26 7.15
CA TRP A 107 20.99 3.97 5.93
C TRP A 107 19.81 3.34 5.19
N VAL A 108 19.81 2.01 4.99
CA VAL A 108 18.69 1.30 4.34
C VAL A 108 17.39 1.55 5.07
N LEU A 109 17.40 1.47 6.41
CA LEU A 109 16.22 1.70 7.23
C LEU A 109 15.74 3.16 7.15
N GLU A 110 16.66 4.12 7.22
CA GLU A 110 16.33 5.55 7.08
C GLU A 110 15.76 5.90 5.70
N GLU A 111 16.33 5.37 4.62
CA GLU A 111 15.77 5.52 3.27
C GLU A 111 14.36 4.94 3.18
N THR A 112 14.15 3.76 3.77
CA THR A 112 12.84 3.09 3.81
C THR A 112 11.82 3.94 4.55
N VAL A 113 12.18 4.50 5.71
CA VAL A 113 11.33 5.43 6.47
C VAL A 113 10.98 6.67 5.63
N ARG A 114 11.97 7.27 4.95
CA ARG A 114 11.75 8.46 4.10
C ARG A 114 10.83 8.15 2.93
N PHE A 115 11.00 7.01 2.28
CA PHE A 115 10.09 6.53 1.24
C PHE A 115 8.67 6.30 1.77
N CYS A 116 8.52 5.68 2.95
CA CYS A 116 7.21 5.49 3.57
C CYS A 116 6.51 6.81 3.91
N ASN A 117 7.25 7.83 4.32
CA ASN A 117 6.69 9.16 4.55
C ASN A 117 6.18 9.81 3.26
N GLN A 118 6.87 9.63 2.13
CA GLN A 118 6.35 10.05 0.82
C GLN A 118 5.10 9.28 0.43
N LEU A 119 5.10 7.95 0.65
CA LEU A 119 3.93 7.12 0.38
C LEU A 119 2.71 7.53 1.20
N LYS A 120 2.85 7.90 2.48
CA LYS A 120 1.72 8.39 3.30
C LYS A 120 1.00 9.56 2.62
N VAL A 121 1.77 10.56 2.18
CA VAL A 121 1.23 11.75 1.53
C VAL A 121 0.53 11.41 0.22
N ILE A 122 1.16 10.58 -0.62
CA ILE A 122 0.66 10.27 -1.96
C ILE A 122 -0.51 9.27 -1.92
N LEU A 123 -0.42 8.26 -1.05
CA LEU A 123 -1.31 7.11 -1.04
C LEU A 123 -2.47 7.26 -0.05
N ILE A 124 -2.19 7.74 1.16
CA ILE A 124 -3.11 7.63 2.31
C ILE A 124 -3.79 8.97 2.59
N ASP A 125 -3.01 10.06 2.61
CA ASP A 125 -3.55 11.41 2.85
C ASP A 125 -4.21 11.99 1.58
N SER A 126 -4.03 11.33 0.43
CA SER A 126 -4.65 11.70 -0.83
C SER A 126 -6.12 11.29 -0.86
N ARG A 127 -7.02 12.29 -0.88
CA ARG A 127 -8.49 12.06 -1.01
C ARG A 127 -8.91 11.49 -2.37
N SER A 128 -7.98 11.39 -3.32
CA SER A 128 -8.28 10.94 -4.69
C SER A 128 -8.14 9.42 -4.89
N ILE A 129 -7.58 8.71 -3.90
CA ILE A 129 -7.32 7.28 -4.00
C ILE A 129 -8.39 6.51 -3.24
N SER A 130 -9.04 5.56 -3.91
CA SER A 130 -10.00 4.67 -3.25
C SER A 130 -9.29 3.67 -2.34
N PHE A 131 -9.98 3.23 -1.29
CA PHE A 131 -9.44 2.21 -0.38
C PHE A 131 -8.98 0.93 -1.10
N TYR A 132 -9.73 0.47 -2.11
CA TYR A 132 -9.34 -0.68 -2.93
C TYR A 132 -8.05 -0.43 -3.73
N ALA A 133 -7.87 0.78 -4.26
CA ALA A 133 -6.61 1.14 -4.92
C ALA A 133 -5.45 1.19 -3.91
N MET A 134 -5.66 1.71 -2.70
CA MET A 134 -4.64 1.65 -1.64
C MET A 134 -4.22 0.21 -1.34
N ALA A 135 -5.19 -0.70 -1.24
CA ALA A 135 -4.95 -2.13 -1.01
C ALA A 135 -4.13 -2.78 -2.13
N CYS A 136 -4.47 -2.52 -3.39
CA CYS A 136 -3.70 -2.98 -4.55
C CYS A 136 -2.27 -2.43 -4.58
N ALA A 137 -2.08 -1.17 -4.17
CA ALA A 137 -0.74 -0.58 -4.09
C ALA A 137 0.07 -1.19 -2.94
N SER A 138 -0.55 -1.40 -1.77
CA SER A 138 0.06 -2.03 -0.60
C SER A 138 0.59 -3.43 -0.92
N GLU A 139 -0.20 -4.27 -1.59
CA GLU A 139 0.21 -5.60 -2.07
C GLU A 139 1.51 -5.55 -2.88
N ARG A 140 1.60 -4.60 -3.83
CA ARG A 140 2.80 -4.43 -4.68
C ARG A 140 3.99 -3.91 -3.88
N ILE A 141 3.77 -2.96 -2.98
CA ILE A 141 4.81 -2.42 -2.11
C ILE A 141 5.38 -3.53 -1.22
N HIS A 142 4.54 -4.38 -0.63
CA HIS A 142 4.99 -5.52 0.17
C HIS A 142 5.76 -6.55 -0.65
N ALA A 143 5.31 -6.86 -1.87
CA ALA A 143 6.05 -7.76 -2.75
C ALA A 143 7.47 -7.23 -3.05
N HIS A 144 7.61 -5.94 -3.35
CA HIS A 144 8.93 -5.34 -3.56
C HIS A 144 9.77 -5.31 -2.27
N ALA A 145 9.19 -4.90 -1.14
CA ALA A 145 9.90 -4.82 0.15
C ALA A 145 10.40 -6.18 0.62
N LYS A 146 9.56 -7.22 0.49
CA LYS A 146 9.94 -8.61 0.77
C LYS A 146 11.09 -9.04 -0.13
N LYS A 147 11.00 -8.79 -1.45
CA LYS A 147 12.06 -9.20 -2.37
C LYS A 147 13.37 -8.47 -2.11
N THR A 148 13.31 -7.16 -1.81
CA THR A 148 14.50 -6.39 -1.43
C THR A 148 15.12 -6.94 -0.16
N THR A 149 14.31 -7.27 0.86
CA THR A 149 14.79 -7.88 2.12
C THR A 149 15.55 -9.17 1.86
N GLU A 150 15.02 -10.05 1.00
CA GLU A 150 15.71 -11.29 0.59
C GLU A 150 17.05 -11.03 -0.12
N LEU A 151 17.13 -9.98 -0.94
CA LEU A 151 18.32 -9.69 -1.75
C LEU A 151 19.45 -9.01 -0.97
N ILE A 152 19.12 -8.15 0.00
CA ILE A 152 20.13 -7.33 0.71
C ILE A 152 20.34 -7.77 2.16
N GLY A 153 19.48 -8.61 2.73
CA GLY A 153 19.59 -9.11 4.10
C GLY A 153 19.26 -8.10 5.21
N VAL A 154 18.66 -6.95 4.85
CA VAL A 154 18.17 -5.93 5.80
C VAL A 154 16.65 -5.92 5.77
N ASP A 155 16.00 -5.87 6.93
CA ASP A 155 14.55 -6.02 7.08
C ASP A 155 13.74 -4.78 6.64
N VAL A 156 13.64 -4.61 5.33
CA VAL A 156 12.88 -3.53 4.69
C VAL A 156 11.37 -3.77 4.86
N LYS A 157 10.91 -5.03 4.78
CA LYS A 157 9.47 -5.35 4.87
C LYS A 157 8.88 -4.94 6.21
N SER A 158 9.46 -5.37 7.32
CA SER A 158 8.93 -4.99 8.64
C SER A 158 9.04 -3.49 8.89
N THR A 159 10.05 -2.83 8.32
CA THR A 159 10.19 -1.37 8.39
C THR A 159 9.05 -0.65 7.67
N VAL A 160 8.65 -1.14 6.50
CA VAL A 160 7.48 -0.63 5.76
C VAL A 160 6.20 -0.80 6.59
N ASP A 161 5.95 -1.99 7.14
CA ASP A 161 4.79 -2.26 7.99
C ASP A 161 4.73 -1.30 9.18
N ASN A 162 5.82 -1.21 9.95
CA ASN A 162 5.92 -0.35 11.12
C ASN A 162 5.68 1.13 10.79
N CYS A 163 6.13 1.57 9.62
CA CYS A 163 5.93 2.94 9.17
C CYS A 163 4.48 3.23 8.78
N LEU A 164 3.79 2.27 8.16
CA LEU A 164 2.51 2.49 7.49
C LEU A 164 1.29 1.95 8.24
N VAL A 165 1.47 1.03 9.20
CA VAL A 165 0.38 0.35 9.91
C VAL A 165 -0.66 1.32 10.49
N LYS A 166 -0.23 2.36 11.22
CA LYS A 166 -1.16 3.35 11.81
C LYS A 166 -1.91 4.16 10.76
N SER A 167 -1.30 4.38 9.61
CA SER A 167 -1.93 5.11 8.51
C SER A 167 -2.93 4.22 7.77
N TRP A 168 -2.62 2.93 7.59
CA TRP A 168 -3.57 1.95 7.06
C TRP A 168 -4.74 1.70 7.99
N GLN A 169 -4.52 1.58 9.30
CA GLN A 169 -5.61 1.47 10.29
C GLN A 169 -6.60 2.63 10.15
N ARG A 170 -6.10 3.87 10.08
CA ARG A 170 -6.95 5.04 9.84
C ARG A 170 -7.72 4.98 8.53
N ALA A 171 -7.10 4.50 7.45
CA ALA A 171 -7.77 4.35 6.16
C ALA A 171 -8.89 3.29 6.21
N VAL A 172 -8.69 2.21 6.96
CA VAL A 172 -9.70 1.16 7.21
C VAL A 172 -10.89 1.72 7.97
N GLU A 173 -10.63 2.39 9.09
CA GLU A 173 -11.66 3.01 9.94
C GLU A 173 -12.46 4.05 9.17
N GLU A 174 -11.78 4.89 8.36
CA GLU A 174 -12.42 5.87 7.50
C GLU A 174 -13.31 5.21 6.45
N GLN A 175 -12.84 4.13 5.80
CA GLN A 175 -13.65 3.39 4.84
C GLN A 175 -14.91 2.78 5.50
N GLY A 176 -14.78 2.32 6.75
CA GLY A 176 -15.92 1.88 7.55
C GLY A 176 -16.91 3.01 7.86
N ARG A 177 -16.42 4.21 8.18
CA ARG A 177 -17.27 5.40 8.38
C ARG A 177 -18.03 5.79 7.12
N VAL A 178 -17.31 5.95 6.00
CA VAL A 178 -17.89 6.28 4.69
C VAL A 178 -18.96 5.27 4.28
N TYR A 179 -18.72 3.99 4.56
CA TYR A 179 -19.70 2.94 4.30
C TYR A 179 -20.98 3.13 5.12
N ARG A 180 -20.88 3.39 6.43
CA ARG A 180 -22.07 3.61 7.29
C ARG A 180 -22.90 4.80 6.81
N ASP A 181 -22.25 5.90 6.47
CA ASP A 181 -22.93 7.09 5.94
C ASP A 181 -23.66 6.77 4.62
N ALA A 182 -23.03 5.98 3.74
CA ALA A 182 -23.65 5.51 2.51
C ALA A 182 -24.83 4.56 2.75
N VAL A 183 -24.74 3.68 3.75
CA VAL A 183 -25.82 2.77 4.15
C VAL A 183 -27.03 3.54 4.65
N GLU A 184 -26.87 4.48 5.59
CA GLU A 184 -27.98 5.30 6.09
C GLU A 184 -28.61 6.14 4.97
N HIS A 185 -27.78 6.72 4.10
CA HIS A 185 -28.28 7.48 2.96
C HIS A 185 -29.13 6.62 2.01
N ARG A 186 -28.67 5.42 1.67
CA ARG A 186 -29.43 4.49 0.82
C ARG A 186 -30.70 4.04 1.51
N ALA A 187 -30.63 3.68 2.80
CA ALA A 187 -31.78 3.25 3.60
C ALA A 187 -32.89 4.31 3.62
N SER A 188 -32.53 5.60 3.74
CA SER A 188 -33.50 6.71 3.72
C SER A 188 -34.26 6.89 2.39
N LYS A 189 -33.73 6.32 1.31
CA LYS A 189 -34.29 6.40 -0.06
C LYS A 189 -34.87 5.07 -0.54
N GLU A 190 -34.71 4.01 0.23
CA GLU A 190 -35.11 2.66 -0.15
C GLU A 190 -36.62 2.49 0.05
N ASN A 191 -37.29 1.98 -0.98
CA ASN A 191 -38.73 1.72 -0.94
C ASN A 191 -39.05 0.27 -0.56
N TRP A 192 -38.01 -0.57 -0.42
CA TRP A 192 -38.10 -1.99 -0.04
C TRP A 192 -38.99 -2.81 -0.96
N GLN A 193 -39.21 -2.32 -2.19
CA GLN A 193 -39.98 -3.00 -3.21
C GLN A 193 -39.06 -3.75 -4.18
N PRO A 194 -39.54 -4.89 -4.73
CA PRO A 194 -38.96 -5.50 -5.91
C PRO A 194 -38.63 -4.48 -7.01
N THR A 195 -37.37 -4.42 -7.44
CA THR A 195 -36.99 -3.60 -8.59
C THR A 195 -37.09 -4.41 -9.88
N ASP A 196 -37.59 -3.80 -10.97
CA ASP A 196 -37.64 -4.41 -12.30
C ASP A 196 -36.25 -4.80 -12.86
N ASN A 197 -35.17 -4.32 -12.23
CA ASN A 197 -33.78 -4.56 -12.64
C ASN A 197 -33.15 -5.82 -12.01
N SER A 198 -33.95 -6.88 -11.82
CA SER A 198 -33.55 -8.11 -11.13
C SER A 198 -32.29 -8.77 -11.74
N ASP A 199 -32.19 -8.81 -13.07
CA ASP A 199 -31.05 -9.44 -13.77
C ASP A 199 -29.72 -8.71 -13.50
N ALA A 200 -29.72 -7.38 -13.46
CA ALA A 200 -28.53 -6.61 -13.13
C ALA A 200 -28.10 -6.78 -11.67
N ASN A 201 -29.07 -6.91 -10.77
CA ASN A 201 -28.81 -7.18 -9.35
C ASN A 201 -28.22 -8.58 -9.16
N ILE A 202 -28.79 -9.60 -9.81
CA ILE A 202 -28.27 -10.98 -9.79
C ILE A 202 -26.84 -11.01 -10.35
N LYS A 203 -26.58 -10.32 -11.47
CA LYS A 203 -25.22 -10.20 -12.03
C LYS A 203 -24.25 -9.57 -11.03
N THR A 204 -24.65 -8.47 -10.39
CA THR A 204 -23.81 -7.78 -9.39
C THR A 204 -23.51 -8.67 -8.19
N MET A 205 -24.49 -9.45 -7.72
CA MET A 205 -24.28 -10.41 -6.63
C MET A 205 -23.33 -11.54 -7.01
N ALA A 206 -23.45 -12.06 -8.23
CA ALA A 206 -22.53 -13.07 -8.75
C ALA A 206 -21.09 -12.52 -8.84
N GLU A 207 -20.92 -11.29 -9.35
CA GLU A 207 -19.62 -10.59 -9.38
C GLU A 207 -19.07 -10.30 -7.97
N ALA A 208 -19.93 -10.13 -6.97
CA ALA A 208 -19.56 -9.95 -5.57
C ALA A 208 -19.22 -11.26 -4.84
N GLY A 209 -19.34 -12.41 -5.51
CA GLY A 209 -18.99 -13.73 -4.96
C GLY A 209 -20.17 -14.62 -4.58
N PHE A 210 -21.40 -14.28 -4.99
CA PHE A 210 -22.63 -15.04 -4.67
C PHE A 210 -23.31 -15.58 -5.94
N PRO A 211 -22.71 -16.56 -6.65
CA PRO A 211 -23.23 -17.05 -7.95
C PRO A 211 -24.56 -17.80 -7.82
N GLU A 212 -24.85 -18.37 -6.65
CA GLU A 212 -26.05 -19.18 -6.35
C GLU A 212 -27.31 -18.33 -6.12
N VAL A 213 -27.18 -17.01 -6.11
CA VAL A 213 -28.30 -16.07 -5.91
C VAL A 213 -29.43 -16.34 -6.91
N LYS A 214 -29.11 -16.65 -8.17
CA LYS A 214 -30.14 -16.96 -9.18
C LYS A 214 -30.97 -18.19 -8.80
N GLN A 215 -30.34 -19.24 -8.27
CA GLN A 215 -31.03 -20.47 -7.85
C GLN A 215 -31.86 -20.25 -6.59
N SER A 216 -31.35 -19.44 -5.65
CA SER A 216 -32.01 -19.11 -4.39
C SER A 216 -33.29 -18.28 -4.60
N LEU A 217 -33.34 -17.46 -5.65
CA LEU A 217 -34.49 -16.60 -5.97
C LEU A 217 -35.54 -17.29 -6.87
N ASN A 218 -35.19 -18.38 -7.57
CA ASN A 218 -36.09 -19.13 -8.46
C ASN A 218 -37.28 -19.80 -7.73
N GLY A 219 -37.29 -19.80 -6.39
CA GLY A 219 -38.42 -20.27 -5.55
C GLY A 219 -39.62 -19.31 -5.47
N GLY A 220 -39.63 -18.21 -6.25
CA GLY A 220 -40.82 -17.37 -6.46
C GLY A 220 -41.19 -16.40 -5.32
N ARG A 221 -40.31 -16.16 -4.34
CA ARG A 221 -40.62 -15.30 -3.16
C ARG A 221 -39.67 -14.13 -2.89
N GLY A 222 -38.87 -13.68 -3.86
CA GLY A 222 -38.09 -12.47 -3.63
C GLY A 222 -37.42 -11.94 -4.88
N VAL A 223 -37.57 -10.63 -5.10
CA VAL A 223 -36.66 -9.84 -5.93
C VAL A 223 -35.69 -9.17 -4.98
N LEU A 224 -34.40 -9.13 -5.32
CA LEU A 224 -33.40 -8.45 -4.51
C LEU A 224 -33.65 -6.94 -4.51
N ALA A 225 -33.73 -6.36 -3.31
CA ALA A 225 -33.71 -4.92 -3.14
C ALA A 225 -32.38 -4.35 -3.66
N SER A 226 -32.43 -3.13 -4.20
CA SER A 226 -31.25 -2.39 -4.64
C SER A 226 -30.28 -2.20 -3.49
N PHE A 227 -30.79 -1.86 -2.29
CA PHE A 227 -30.03 -1.78 -1.05
C PHE A 227 -29.18 -3.04 -0.79
N THR A 228 -29.78 -4.23 -0.81
CA THR A 228 -29.08 -5.50 -0.53
C THR A 228 -27.96 -5.76 -1.52
N THR A 229 -28.21 -5.48 -2.79
CA THR A 229 -27.22 -5.68 -3.85
C THR A 229 -26.01 -4.75 -3.65
N GLN A 230 -26.26 -3.47 -3.39
CA GLN A 230 -25.20 -2.47 -3.24
C GLN A 230 -24.36 -2.67 -1.98
N THR A 231 -25.01 -2.97 -0.85
CA THR A 231 -24.33 -3.22 0.42
C THR A 231 -23.47 -4.48 0.37
N THR A 232 -24.00 -5.57 -0.20
CA THR A 232 -23.24 -6.82 -0.43
C THR A 232 -22.00 -6.57 -1.28
N ARG A 233 -22.15 -5.84 -2.39
CA ARG A 233 -21.01 -5.47 -3.25
C ARG A 233 -19.96 -4.69 -2.48
N SER A 234 -20.36 -3.68 -1.70
CA SER A 234 -19.42 -2.86 -0.92
C SER A 234 -18.72 -3.66 0.19
N LEU A 235 -19.41 -4.57 0.87
CA LEU A 235 -18.82 -5.50 1.86
C LEU A 235 -17.80 -6.44 1.22
N SER A 236 -18.16 -7.06 0.09
CA SER A 236 -17.28 -7.94 -0.67
C SER A 236 -16.02 -7.19 -1.14
N GLN A 237 -16.18 -5.99 -1.71
CA GLN A 237 -15.05 -5.15 -2.12
C GLN A 237 -14.14 -4.77 -0.95
N PHE A 238 -14.71 -4.46 0.22
CA PHE A 238 -13.95 -4.17 1.42
C PHE A 238 -13.17 -5.40 1.91
N ALA A 239 -13.80 -6.57 1.98
CA ALA A 239 -13.14 -7.81 2.38
C ALA A 239 -11.99 -8.19 1.43
N HIS A 240 -12.21 -8.07 0.12
CA HIS A 240 -11.16 -8.29 -0.89
C HIS A 240 -10.02 -7.28 -0.79
N ALA A 241 -10.30 -6.01 -0.45
CA ALA A 241 -9.26 -5.03 -0.18
C ALA A 241 -8.45 -5.40 1.07
N CYS A 242 -9.10 -5.77 2.17
CA CYS A 242 -8.42 -6.16 3.41
C CYS A 242 -7.44 -7.33 3.19
N ALA A 243 -7.82 -8.31 2.38
CA ALA A 243 -6.97 -9.47 2.06
C ALA A 243 -5.66 -9.10 1.33
N ARG A 244 -5.61 -7.95 0.64
CA ARG A 244 -4.45 -7.51 -0.15
C ARG A 244 -3.39 -6.78 0.67
N PHE A 245 -3.72 -6.26 1.84
CA PHE A 245 -2.79 -5.49 2.65
C PHE A 245 -1.64 -6.33 3.23
N ASP A 246 -1.75 -7.67 3.29
CA ASP A 246 -0.69 -8.58 3.75
C ASP A 246 0.07 -8.12 5.03
N CYS A 247 -0.67 -7.56 5.99
CA CYS A 247 -0.15 -7.02 7.25
C CYS A 247 -0.97 -7.59 8.41
N VAL A 248 -0.29 -8.29 9.32
CA VAL A 248 -0.93 -9.08 10.39
C VAL A 248 -1.53 -8.17 11.45
N GLU A 249 -0.87 -7.04 11.69
CA GLU A 249 -1.22 -6.01 12.66
C GLU A 249 -2.54 -5.30 12.31
N LEU A 250 -3.01 -5.42 11.05
CA LEU A 250 -4.29 -4.88 10.62
C LEU A 250 -5.47 -5.83 10.79
N ARG A 251 -5.23 -7.13 11.08
CA ARG A 251 -6.29 -8.16 11.09
C ARG A 251 -7.45 -7.82 12.04
N GLU A 252 -7.14 -7.39 13.26
CA GLU A 252 -8.16 -7.01 14.24
C GLU A 252 -8.95 -5.77 13.80
N CYS A 253 -8.28 -4.77 13.23
CA CYS A 253 -8.90 -3.56 12.68
C CYS A 253 -9.83 -3.90 11.51
N PHE A 254 -9.40 -4.77 10.60
CA PHE A 254 -10.23 -5.27 9.49
C PHE A 254 -11.46 -6.01 9.99
N ALA A 255 -11.28 -6.95 10.92
CA ALA A 255 -12.37 -7.75 11.47
C ALA A 255 -13.40 -6.88 12.20
N THR A 256 -12.94 -5.97 13.05
CA THR A 256 -13.79 -5.04 13.80
C THR A 256 -14.56 -4.12 12.85
N THR A 257 -13.89 -3.59 11.83
CA THR A 257 -14.53 -2.70 10.86
C THR A 257 -15.57 -3.44 10.01
N LEU A 258 -15.25 -4.65 9.53
CA LEU A 258 -16.18 -5.49 8.79
C LEU A 258 -17.41 -5.86 9.64
N ALA A 259 -17.21 -6.24 10.91
CA ALA A 259 -18.30 -6.53 11.83
C ALA A 259 -19.21 -5.31 12.03
N ASN A 260 -18.64 -4.12 12.21
CA ASN A 260 -19.41 -2.88 12.33
C ASN A 260 -20.18 -2.52 11.05
N MET A 261 -19.61 -2.80 9.87
CA MET A 261 -20.30 -2.62 8.59
C MET A 261 -21.50 -3.57 8.48
N LEU A 262 -21.32 -4.86 8.81
CA LEU A 262 -22.40 -5.84 8.83
C LEU A 262 -23.50 -5.50 9.84
N GLN A 263 -23.12 -5.04 11.04
CA GLN A 263 -24.09 -4.62 12.05
C GLN A 263 -24.95 -3.45 11.54
N CYS A 264 -24.34 -2.48 10.85
CA CYS A 264 -25.05 -1.35 10.25
C CYS A 264 -26.12 -1.81 9.25
N ASP A 265 -25.79 -2.76 8.38
CA ASP A 265 -26.76 -3.37 7.47
C ASP A 265 -27.90 -4.08 8.23
N LEU A 266 -27.57 -4.88 9.24
CA LEU A 266 -28.56 -5.61 10.05
C LEU A 266 -29.52 -4.66 10.80
N ASP A 267 -29.02 -3.53 11.28
CA ASP A 267 -29.84 -2.52 11.94
C ASP A 267 -30.83 -1.87 10.98
N VAL A 268 -30.42 -1.61 9.74
CA VAL A 268 -31.32 -1.13 8.67
C VAL A 268 -32.40 -2.18 8.36
N TYR A 269 -32.02 -3.44 8.12
CA TYR A 269 -32.98 -4.51 7.86
C TYR A 269 -33.96 -4.69 9.02
N SER A 270 -33.48 -4.62 10.26
CA SER A 270 -34.31 -4.73 11.46
C SER A 270 -35.32 -3.59 11.57
N ARG A 271 -34.91 -2.35 11.26
CA ARG A 271 -35.82 -1.19 11.20
C ARG A 271 -36.88 -1.37 10.12
N ALA A 272 -36.49 -1.78 8.92
CA ALA A 272 -37.40 -2.02 7.80
C ALA A 272 -38.42 -3.12 8.13
N LEU A 273 -37.98 -4.23 8.72
CA LEU A 273 -38.87 -5.33 9.12
C LEU A 273 -39.87 -4.92 10.21
N ARG A 274 -39.46 -4.08 11.17
CA ARG A 274 -40.38 -3.54 12.19
C ARG A 274 -41.42 -2.61 11.57
N ALA A 275 -41.02 -1.75 10.63
CA ALA A 275 -41.93 -0.84 9.94
C ALA A 275 -42.93 -1.58 9.01
N ALA A 276 -42.54 -2.73 8.44
CA ALA A 276 -43.42 -3.55 7.61
C ALA A 276 -44.56 -4.24 8.40
N LYS A 277 -44.42 -4.38 9.73
CA LYS A 277 -45.38 -5.09 10.58
C LYS A 277 -46.56 -4.23 11.07
N THR A 278 -46.71 -2.98 10.63
CA THR A 278 -47.82 -2.09 11.02
C THR A 278 -48.91 -1.82 9.95
N PRO A 279 -49.55 -2.82 9.29
CA PRO A 279 -50.81 -2.60 8.59
C PRO A 279 -52.07 -3.15 9.30
N GLU A 280 -52.00 -3.65 10.54
CA GLU A 280 -53.19 -4.17 11.26
C GLU A 280 -53.85 -3.19 12.26
N GLU A 281 -53.34 -1.95 12.42
CA GLU A 281 -53.98 -0.95 13.30
C GLU A 281 -54.83 0.11 12.56
N VAL A 282 -54.91 0.06 11.22
CA VAL A 282 -55.65 1.07 10.44
C VAL A 282 -57.14 0.71 10.22
N ASP A 283 -57.53 -0.55 10.43
CA ASP A 283 -58.93 -0.99 10.25
C ASP A 283 -59.81 -0.91 11.52
N PHE A 284 -59.27 -0.52 12.67
CA PHE A 284 -60.04 -0.38 13.93
C PHE A 284 -60.65 1.01 14.18
N GLN A 285 -60.57 1.95 13.22
CA GLN A 285 -61.23 3.26 13.29
C GLN A 285 -62.30 3.49 12.20
N ARG A 286 -62.74 2.43 11.52
CA ARG A 286 -63.85 2.48 10.54
C ARG A 286 -65.05 1.61 10.92
N PHE A 287 -65.33 1.48 12.21
CA PHE A 287 -66.63 1.03 12.73
C PHE A 287 -67.18 2.05 13.71
#